data_AF-A0A392VAR4-F1
#
_entry.id   AF-A0A392VAR4-F1
#
_cell.length_a   1.000
_cell.length_b   1.000
_cell.length_c   1.000
_cell.angle_alpha   90.00
_cell.angle_beta   90.00
_cell.angle_gamma   90.00
#
_symmetry.space_group_name_H-M   'P 1'
#
loop_
_entity.id
_entity.type
_entity.pdbx_description
1 polymer ?
#
loop_
_entity_poly.entity_id
_entity_poly.type
_entity_poly.pdbx_seq_one_letter_code
_entity_poly.pdbx_strand_id
1 'polypeptide(L)' 'MAPAELVELKSQIEDLLGKGFIRPSVSPWGAPVLLVKKKNGKSRLCVDYRKLNKATIKNRYPLPRID' A
#
# COMPACT_ATOMS: atom_id res chain seq x y z
N MET A 1 -3.11 -2.76 -15.59
CA MET A 1 -2.01 -1.78 -15.44
C MET A 1 -1.31 -1.67 -16.77
N ALA A 2 -0.96 -0.45 -17.17
CA ALA A 2 -0.16 -0.22 -18.36
C ALA A 2 1.25 -0.81 -18.19
N PRO A 3 1.99 -1.11 -19.28
CA PRO A 3 3.32 -1.70 -19.19
C PRO A 3 4.30 -0.92 -18.29
N ALA A 4 4.30 0.42 -18.39
CA ALA A 4 5.13 1.28 -17.54
C ALA A 4 4.77 1.19 -16.05
N GLU A 5 3.48 1.02 -15.73
CA GLU A 5 3.01 0.85 -14.35
C GLU A 5 3.45 -0.50 -13.77
N LEU A 6 3.53 -1.54 -14.60
CA LEU A 6 4.00 -2.86 -14.16
C LEU A 6 5.49 -2.87 -13.85
N VAL A 7 6.29 -2.13 -14.60
CA VAL A 7 7.73 -1.97 -14.34
C VAL A 7 7.95 -1.24 -13.02
N GLU A 8 7.25 -0.13 -12.81
CA GLU A 8 7.31 0.63 -11.56
C GLU A 8 6.83 -0.22 -10.36
N LEU A 9 5.75 -0.97 -10.53
CA LEU A 9 5.23 -1.87 -9.51
C LEU A 9 6.27 -2.91 -9.09
N LYS A 10 6.92 -3.57 -10.06
CA LYS A 10 7.95 -4.58 -9.79
C LYS A 10 9.15 -3.98 -9.04
N SER A 11 9.64 -2.84 -9.51
CA SER A 11 10.77 -2.14 -8.86
C SER A 11 10.44 -1.79 -7.40
N GLN A 12 9.26 -1.24 -7.11
CA GLN A 12 8.88 -0.94 -5.73
C GLN A 12 8.69 -2.20 -4.87
N ILE A 13 8.20 -3.30 -5.43
CA ILE A 13 8.08 -4.57 -4.71
C ILE A 13 9.46 -5.13 -4.34
N GLU A 14 10.40 -5.13 -5.29
CA GLU A 14 11.78 -5.59 -5.05
C GLU A 14 12.48 -4.76 -3.98
N ASP A 15 12.32 -3.42 -4.02
CA ASP A 15 12.84 -2.53 -2.98
C ASP A 15 12.26 -2.84 -1.58
N LEU A 16 10.96 -3.12 -1.51
CA LEU A 16 10.28 -3.44 -0.25
C LEU A 16 10.69 -4.83 0.28
N LEU A 17 10.92 -5.79 -0.62
CA LEU A 17 11.47 -7.11 -0.29
C LEU A 17 12.91 -6.99 0.22
N GLY A 18 13.76 -6.22 -0.47
CA GLY A 18 15.16 -5.99 -0.09
C GLY A 18 15.31 -5.29 1.26
N LYS A 19 14.36 -4.40 1.61
CA LYS A 19 14.29 -3.77 2.95
C LYS A 19 13.71 -4.67 4.03
N GLY A 20 13.17 -5.84 3.67
CA GLY A 20 12.51 -6.75 4.61
C GLY A 20 11.16 -6.25 5.14
N PHE A 21 10.55 -5.23 4.51
CA PHE A 21 9.25 -4.71 4.93
C PHE A 21 8.09 -5.62 4.53
N ILE A 22 8.27 -6.40 3.45
CA ILE A 22 7.29 -7.39 2.98
C ILE A 22 7.97 -8.73 2.71
N ARG A 23 7.16 -9.77 2.58
CA ARG A 23 7.59 -11.12 2.16
C ARG A 23 6.49 -11.76 1.31
N PRO A 24 6.82 -12.75 0.46
CA PRO A 24 5.81 -13.59 -0.18
C PRO A 24 4.89 -14.22 0.86
N SER A 25 3.59 -14.28 0.56
CA SER A 25 2.59 -14.81 1.48
C SER A 25 1.61 -15.72 0.75
N VAL A 26 1.08 -16.71 1.48
CA VAL A 26 -0.01 -17.60 1.04
C VAL A 26 -1.31 -17.31 1.81
N SER A 27 -1.46 -16.06 2.27
CA SER A 27 -2.64 -15.64 3.04
C SER A 27 -3.92 -15.84 2.24
N PRO A 28 -5.02 -16.33 2.85
CA PRO A 28 -6.33 -16.36 2.19
C PRO A 28 -6.91 -14.95 1.98
N TRP A 29 -6.31 -13.93 2.60
CA TRP A 29 -6.68 -12.53 2.41
C TRP A 29 -5.77 -11.84 1.39
N GLY A 30 -6.40 -11.17 0.42
CA GLY A 30 -5.72 -10.31 -0.55
C GLY A 30 -6.37 -8.93 -0.65
N ALA A 31 -5.58 -7.92 -0.99
CA ALA A 31 -6.05 -6.57 -1.26
C ALA A 31 -5.40 -6.05 -2.55
N PRO A 32 -6.13 -5.28 -3.38
CA PRO A 32 -5.56 -4.73 -4.59
C PRO A 32 -4.56 -3.61 -4.28
N VAL A 33 -3.61 -3.44 -5.19
CA VAL A 33 -2.57 -2.40 -5.12
C VAL A 33 -2.83 -1.34 -6.18
N LEU A 34 -2.64 -0.08 -5.81
CA LEU A 34 -2.84 1.11 -6.63
C LEU A 34 -1.53 1.88 -6.72
N LEU A 35 -1.23 2.41 -7.91
CA LEU A 35 -0.13 3.37 -8.10
C LEU A 35 -0.71 4.78 -8.15
N VAL A 36 -0.24 5.64 -7.24
CA VAL A 36 -0.67 7.04 -7.15
C VAL A 36 0.48 7.96 -7.51
N LYS A 37 0.27 8.84 -8.49
CA LYS A 37 1.25 9.86 -8.87
C LYS A 37 1.28 10.98 -7.82
N LYS A 38 2.46 11.29 -7.30
CA LYS A 38 2.70 12.45 -6.44
C LYS A 38 2.98 13.70 -7.28
N LYS A 39 2.85 14.87 -6.64
CA LYS A 39 3.17 16.18 -7.24
C LYS A 39 4.60 16.27 -7.77
N ASN A 40 5.53 15.55 -7.17
CA ASN A 40 6.94 15.50 -7.59
C ASN A 40 7.20 14.51 -8.74
N GLY A 41 6.15 14.02 -9.41
CA GLY A 41 6.24 13.08 -10.52
C GLY A 41 6.49 11.62 -10.12
N LYS A 42 6.83 11.34 -8.85
CA LYS A 42 7.06 9.96 -8.38
C LYS A 42 5.76 9.20 -8.18
N SER A 43 5.76 7.91 -8.50
CA SER A 43 4.65 7.01 -8.17
C SER A 43 4.81 6.45 -6.76
N ARG A 44 3.69 6.26 -6.05
CA ARG A 44 3.65 5.59 -4.76
C ARG A 44 2.72 4.38 -4.86
N LEU A 45 3.23 3.22 -4.44
CA LEU A 45 2.44 2.03 -4.20
C LEU A 45 1.55 2.22 -2.96
N CYS A 46 0.24 2.05 -3.14
CA CYS A 46 -0.77 2.15 -2.10
C CYS A 46 -1.63 0.89 -2.11
N VAL A 47 -1.76 0.21 -0.97
CA VAL A 47 -2.63 -0.97 -0.85
C VAL A 47 -4.03 -0.52 -0.42
N ASP A 48 -5.06 -0.98 -1.12
CA ASP A 48 -6.44 -0.64 -0.78
C ASP A 48 -6.97 -1.53 0.35
N TYR A 49 -6.72 -1.09 1.58
CA TYR A 49 -7.21 -1.76 2.79
C TYR A 49 -8.66 -1.42 3.15
N ARG A 50 -9.46 -0.76 2.30
CA ARG A 50 -10.83 -0.33 2.69
C ARG A 50 -11.73 -1.48 3.16
N LYS A 51 -11.66 -2.65 2.51
CA LYS A 51 -12.43 -3.84 2.92
C LYS A 51 -11.90 -4.42 4.24
N LEU A 52 -10.58 -4.51 4.37
CA LEU A 52 -9.92 -4.98 5.60
C LEU A 52 -10.28 -4.08 6.80
N ASN A 53 -10.18 -2.76 6.64
CA ASN A 53 -10.47 -1.76 7.67
C ASN A 53 -11.94 -1.77 8.14
N LYS A 54 -12.86 -2.31 7.33
CA LYS A 54 -14.27 -2.50 7.73
C LYS A 54 -14.47 -3.78 8.55
N ALA A 55 -13.62 -4.79 8.32
CA ALA A 55 -13.67 -6.07 9.04
C ALA A 55 -12.90 -6.03 10.38
N THR A 56 -11.97 -5.09 10.56
CA THR A 56 -11.18 -4.95 11.78
C THR A 56 -11.86 -4.07 12.84
N ILE A 57 -11.63 -4.40 14.11
CA ILE A 57 -12.08 -3.58 15.25
C ILE A 57 -11.21 -2.33 15.33
N LYS A 58 -11.84 -1.14 15.34
CA LYS A 58 -11.11 0.13 15.41
C LYS A 58 -10.58 0.37 16.83
N ASN A 59 -9.26 0.40 16.98
CA ASN A 59 -8.61 0.84 18.22
C ASN A 59 -8.48 2.38 18.22
N ARG A 60 -9.42 3.08 18.86
CA ARG A 60 -9.55 4.55 18.77
C ARG A 60 -8.88 5.23 19.96
N TYR A 61 -7.99 6.19 19.69
CA TYR A 61 -7.42 7.10 20.68
C TYR A 61 -7.80 8.54 20.31
N PRO A 62 -8.10 9.42 21.29
CA PRO A 62 -8.38 10.81 21.00
C PRO A 62 -7.15 11.49 20.42
N LEU A 63 -7.29 12.08 19.24
CA LEU A 63 -6.29 12.98 18.67
C LEU A 63 -6.76 14.42 18.92
N PRO A 64 -5.93 15.26 19.55
CA PRO A 64 -6.29 16.66 19.78
C PRO A 64 -6.47 17.38 18.45
N ARG A 65 -7.43 18.30 18.41
CA ARG A 65 -7.59 19.24 17.30
C ARG A 65 -6.58 20.38 17.49
N ILE A 66 -5.89 20.76 16.42
CA ILE A 66 -4.76 21.71 16.43
C ILE A 66 -5.21 23.20 16.40
N ASP A 67 -6.52 23.48 16.30
CA ASP A 67 -7.07 24.84 16.11
C ASP A 67 -6.36 25.95 16.90
#